data_AF-A0A2V5RUA8-F1
#
_entry.id   AF-A0A2V5RUA8-F1
#
_cell.length_a   1.000
_cell.length_b   1.000
_cell.length_c   1.000
_cell.angle_alpha   90.00
_cell.angle_beta   90.00
_cell.angle_gamma   90.00
#
_symmetry.space_group_name_H-M   'P 1'
#
loop_
_entity.id
_entity.type
_entity.pdbx_description
1 polymer ?
#
loop_
_entity_poly.entity_id
_entity_poly.type
_entity_poly.pdbx_seq_one_letter_code
_entity_poly.pdbx_strand_id
1 'polypeptide(L)'
;HRYLRWLEQLLIETLAEYEIAAIRRESLTGVWVSDRKIASIGVGVRHWITMHGFALNVCGDLSPFNHIVPCGINDVTMTSMEKETGARFFVGEIAASVEKLALNRIGNLRTLAEPEPISI
;
A
#
# COMPACT_ATOMS: atom_id res chain seq x y z
N HIS A 1 13.34 -2.74 -5.50
CA HIS A 1 12.65 -2.57 -4.20
C HIS A 1 11.57 -3.66 -4.02
N ARG A 2 11.94 -4.94 -3.85
CA ARG A 2 10.97 -6.06 -3.89
C ARG A 2 9.90 -5.98 -2.79
N TYR A 3 10.33 -5.76 -1.54
CA TYR A 3 9.42 -5.67 -0.39
C TYR A 3 8.40 -4.53 -0.53
N LEU A 4 8.84 -3.34 -0.99
CA LEU A 4 7.95 -2.21 -1.24
C LEU A 4 6.92 -2.53 -2.33
N ARG A 5 7.34 -3.12 -3.46
CA ARG A 5 6.41 -3.52 -4.53
C ARG A 5 5.41 -4.58 -4.08
N TRP A 6 5.85 -5.46 -3.18
CA TRP A 6 4.98 -6.45 -2.54
C TRP A 6 3.94 -5.78 -1.64
N LEU A 7 4.31 -4.79 -0.81
CA LEU A 7 3.35 -4.01 -0.02
C LEU A 7 2.32 -3.28 -0.88
N GLU A 8 2.76 -2.63 -1.96
CA GLU A 8 1.83 -2.00 -2.91
C GLU A 8 0.87 -3.02 -3.52
N GLN A 9 1.37 -4.21 -3.89
CA GLN A 9 0.52 -5.27 -4.44
C GLN A 9 -0.51 -5.75 -3.44
N LEU A 10 -0.07 -6.01 -2.21
CA LEU A 10 -0.91 -6.46 -1.11
C LEU A 10 -2.08 -5.50 -0.91
N LEU A 11 -1.80 -4.19 -0.84
CA LEU A 11 -2.82 -3.17 -0.64
C LEU A 11 -3.77 -3.04 -1.83
N ILE A 12 -3.27 -3.17 -3.07
CA ILE A 12 -4.13 -3.18 -4.26
C ILE A 12 -5.07 -4.40 -4.23
N GLU A 13 -4.56 -5.58 -3.88
CA GLU A 13 -5.36 -6.80 -3.76
C GLU A 13 -6.41 -6.68 -2.63
N THR A 14 -6.04 -6.12 -1.48
CA THR A 14 -7.00 -5.82 -0.40
C THR A 14 -8.10 -4.90 -0.90
N LEU A 15 -7.75 -3.77 -1.54
CA LEU A 15 -8.74 -2.81 -2.03
C LEU A 15 -9.69 -3.40 -3.08
N ALA A 16 -9.19 -4.33 -3.89
CA ALA A 16 -10.00 -5.04 -4.88
C ALA A 16 -11.09 -5.92 -4.24
N GLU A 17 -10.89 -6.46 -3.02
CA GLU A 17 -11.95 -7.19 -2.29
C GLU A 17 -13.15 -6.30 -1.93
N TYR A 18 -12.96 -4.98 -1.92
CA TYR A 18 -13.97 -3.97 -1.60
C TYR A 18 -14.39 -3.16 -2.84
N GLU A 19 -14.15 -3.69 -4.04
CA GLU A 19 -14.51 -3.07 -5.33
C GLU A 19 -13.81 -1.71 -5.59
N ILE A 20 -12.69 -1.43 -4.90
CA ILE A 20 -11.90 -0.22 -5.12
C ILE A 20 -10.77 -0.51 -6.10
N ALA A 21 -10.90 0.02 -7.32
CA ALA A 21 -9.90 -0.13 -8.38
C ALA A 21 -8.67 0.76 -8.12
N ALA A 22 -7.66 0.19 -7.45
CA ALA A 22 -6.44 0.88 -7.10
C ALA A 22 -5.22 0.46 -7.96
N ILE A 23 -4.29 1.39 -8.15
CA ILE A 23 -3.10 1.20 -8.99
C ILE A 23 -1.83 1.71 -8.32
N ARG A 24 -0.68 1.30 -8.86
CA ARG A 24 0.60 1.97 -8.64
C ARG A 24 0.73 3.13 -9.62
N ARG A 25 1.45 4.17 -9.23
CA ARG A 25 1.90 5.23 -10.15
C ARG A 25 3.41 5.20 -10.27
N GLU A 26 3.89 5.29 -11.50
CA GLU A 26 5.32 5.37 -11.76
C GLU A 26 5.93 6.58 -11.02
N SER A 27 7.10 6.38 -10.43
CA SER A 27 7.83 7.39 -9.65
C SER A 27 7.12 7.92 -8.40
N LEU A 28 5.91 7.46 -8.07
CA LEU A 28 5.14 7.93 -6.91
C LEU A 28 4.75 6.78 -5.98
N THR A 29 5.59 6.54 -4.96
CA THR A 29 5.40 5.47 -3.96
C THR A 29 4.05 5.58 -3.25
N GLY A 30 3.33 4.47 -3.21
CA GLY A 30 2.01 4.35 -2.58
C GLY A 30 0.99 3.71 -3.49
N VAL A 31 -0.26 3.72 -3.04
CA VAL A 31 -1.40 3.17 -3.79
C VAL A 31 -2.41 4.27 -4.06
N TRP A 32 -2.98 4.24 -5.26
CA TRP A 32 -3.74 5.35 -5.85
C TRP A 32 -5.06 4.87 -6.45
N VAL A 33 -6.11 5.67 -6.33
CA VAL A 33 -7.37 5.50 -7.04
C VAL A 33 -7.48 6.66 -8.02
N SER A 34 -7.37 6.37 -9.32
CA SER A 34 -7.15 7.40 -10.34
C SER A 34 -5.91 8.26 -10.00
N ASP A 35 -6.12 9.53 -9.70
CA ASP A 35 -5.13 10.55 -9.35
C ASP A 35 -5.00 10.77 -7.84
N ARG A 36 -5.87 10.16 -7.03
CA ARG A 36 -5.94 10.34 -5.58
C ARG A 36 -5.16 9.27 -4.84
N LYS A 37 -4.43 9.65 -3.81
CA LYS A 37 -3.65 8.71 -2.99
C LYS A 37 -4.50 8.12 -1.88
N ILE A 38 -4.62 6.79 -1.84
CA ILE A 38 -5.39 6.06 -0.82
C ILE A 38 -4.47 5.42 0.24
N ALA A 39 -3.23 5.09 -0.12
CA ALA A 39 -2.25 4.57 0.84
C ALA A 39 -0.86 5.18 0.67
N SER A 40 -0.24 5.51 1.80
CA SER A 40 1.14 5.97 1.90
C SER A 40 2.03 4.84 2.37
N ILE A 41 3.21 4.68 1.76
CA ILE A 41 4.16 3.61 2.10
C ILE A 41 5.51 4.25 2.37
N GLY A 42 6.07 3.94 3.54
CA GLY A 42 7.38 4.36 3.96
C GLY A 42 8.02 3.23 4.74
N VAL A 43 9.09 2.65 4.21
CA VAL A 43 9.78 1.51 4.81
C VAL A 43 11.25 1.83 5.00
N GLY A 44 11.77 1.50 6.17
CA GLY A 44 13.21 1.51 6.45
C GLY A 44 13.73 0.08 6.56
N VAL A 45 15.01 -0.13 6.28
CA VAL A 45 15.69 -1.41 6.54
C VAL A 45 16.96 -1.14 7.32
N ARG A 46 17.12 -1.78 8.47
CA ARG A 46 18.31 -1.70 9.29
C ARG A 46 18.67 -3.10 9.80
N HIS A 47 19.93 -3.50 9.67
CA HIS A 47 20.39 -4.86 10.03
C HIS A 47 19.52 -5.97 9.41
N TRP A 48 19.11 -5.80 8.14
CA TRP A 48 18.22 -6.73 7.42
C TRP A 48 16.81 -6.89 8.01
N ILE A 49 16.40 -5.99 8.89
CA ILE A 49 15.07 -5.97 9.51
C ILE A 49 14.32 -4.74 8.97
N THR A 50 13.10 -4.96 8.48
CA THR A 50 12.21 -3.89 8.01
C THR A 50 11.58 -3.15 9.18
N MET A 51 11.40 -1.84 9.04
CA MET A 51 10.72 -0.96 9.99
C MET A 51 9.77 0.00 9.27
N HIS A 52 8.84 0.60 10.02
CA HIS A 52 7.70 1.35 9.51
C HIS A 52 6.73 0.44 8.72
N GLY A 53 6.25 0.85 7.54
CA GLY A 53 5.29 0.08 6.77
C GLY A 53 4.45 0.95 5.84
N PHE A 54 3.15 0.88 6.02
CA PHE A 54 2.18 1.64 5.24
C PHE A 54 1.08 2.22 6.13
N ALA A 55 0.38 3.21 5.60
CA ALA A 55 -0.86 3.75 6.15
C ALA A 55 -1.92 3.72 5.04
N LEU A 56 -2.98 2.93 5.22
CA LEU A 56 -4.13 2.86 4.34
C LEU A 56 -5.24 3.73 4.92
N ASN A 57 -5.76 4.67 4.14
CA ASN A 57 -6.87 5.52 4.55
C ASN A 57 -8.18 4.72 4.44
N VAL A 58 -8.69 4.21 5.56
CA VAL A 58 -9.96 3.47 5.60
C VAL A 58 -11.14 4.42 5.74
N CYS A 59 -11.14 5.20 6.83
CA CYS A 59 -12.24 6.06 7.24
C CYS A 59 -11.73 7.39 7.84
N GLY A 60 -12.65 8.30 8.15
CA GLY A 60 -12.38 9.52 8.90
C GLY A 60 -12.07 10.76 8.05
N ASP A 61 -11.80 11.87 8.75
CA ASP A 61 -11.53 13.16 8.13
C ASP A 61 -10.10 13.24 7.58
N LEU A 62 -9.99 13.59 6.31
CA LEU A 62 -8.71 13.77 5.60
C LEU A 62 -8.28 15.24 5.53
N SER A 63 -9.06 16.18 6.09
CA SER A 63 -8.70 17.60 6.14
C SER A 63 -7.32 17.88 6.76
N PRO A 64 -6.77 17.08 7.71
CA PRO A 64 -5.41 17.29 8.21
C PRO A 64 -4.32 17.23 7.14
N PHE A 65 -4.54 16.50 6.04
CA PHE A 65 -3.59 16.45 4.92
C PHE A 65 -3.45 17.80 4.20
N ASN A 66 -4.44 18.70 4.30
CA ASN A 66 -4.39 20.03 3.70
C ASN A 66 -3.37 20.95 4.39
N HIS A 67 -2.88 20.58 5.58
CA HIS A 67 -1.93 21.36 6.36
C HIS A 67 -0.47 20.90 6.18
N ILE A 68 -0.23 19.91 5.33
CA ILE A 68 1.11 19.37 5.03
C ILE A 68 1.30 19.23 3.52
N VAL A 69 2.55 19.07 3.07
CA VAL A 69 2.84 18.57 1.71
C VAL A 69 3.04 17.05 1.81
N PRO A 70 2.00 16.23 1.59
CA PRO A 70 2.07 14.80 1.84
C PRO A 70 3.09 14.12 0.93
N CYS A 71 3.99 13.35 1.53
CA CYS A 71 5.04 12.61 0.83
C CYS A 71 5.99 13.48 -0.02
N GLY A 72 6.04 14.80 0.21
CA GLY A 72 6.85 15.75 -0.58
C GLY A 72 6.37 15.93 -2.03
N ILE A 73 5.14 15.51 -2.34
CA ILE A 73 4.54 15.62 -3.67
C ILE A 73 3.53 16.76 -3.64
N ASN A 74 3.70 17.73 -4.55
CA ASN A 74 2.75 18.83 -4.69
C ASN A 74 1.42 18.34 -5.28
N ASP A 75 0.33 18.98 -4.87
CA ASP A 75 -1.02 18.78 -5.42
C ASP A 75 -1.55 17.33 -5.33
N VAL A 76 -1.10 16.56 -4.33
CA VAL A 76 -1.69 15.24 -4.08
C VAL A 76 -3.02 15.40 -3.36
N THR A 77 -4.07 14.90 -4.01
CA THR A 77 -5.37 14.72 -3.37
C THR A 77 -5.39 13.38 -2.63
N MET A 78 -5.70 13.39 -1.34
CA MET A 78 -5.85 12.18 -0.52
C MET A 78 -7.29 11.66 -0.57
N THR A 79 -7.47 10.34 -0.57
CA THR A 79 -8.77 9.69 -0.48
C THR A 79 -8.77 8.58 0.57
N SER A 80 -9.94 7.99 0.84
CA SER A 80 -10.16 6.87 1.76
C SER A 80 -11.16 5.88 1.20
N MET A 81 -11.22 4.66 1.75
CA MET A 81 -12.19 3.66 1.34
C MET A 81 -13.64 4.18 1.46
N GLU A 82 -13.99 4.82 2.58
CA GLU A 82 -15.33 5.40 2.76
C GLU A 82 -15.66 6.48 1.72
N LYS A 83 -14.68 7.29 1.30
CA LYS A 83 -14.88 8.32 0.27
C LYS A 83 -15.07 7.73 -1.12
N GLU A 84 -14.38 6.63 -1.44
CA GLU A 84 -14.46 5.99 -2.76
C GLU A 84 -15.73 5.13 -2.93
N THR A 85 -16.26 4.53 -1.85
CA THR A 85 -17.43 3.64 -1.95
C THR A 85 -18.72 4.23 -1.39
N GLY A 86 -18.63 5.26 -0.53
CA GLY A 86 -19.77 5.77 0.25
C GLY A 86 -20.25 4.83 1.36
N ALA A 87 -19.62 3.68 1.54
CA ALA A 87 -19.91 2.74 2.61
C ALA A 87 -19.09 3.06 3.86
N ARG A 88 -19.57 2.63 5.03
CA ARG A 88 -18.86 2.78 6.30
C ARG A 88 -17.93 1.59 6.54
N PHE A 89 -16.71 1.84 6.99
CA PHE A 89 -15.74 0.80 7.30
C PHE A 89 -15.12 0.95 8.69
N PHE A 90 -14.68 -0.16 9.27
CA PHE A 90 -13.93 -0.18 10.51
C PHE A 90 -12.50 -0.63 10.26
N VAL A 91 -11.52 0.12 10.80
CA VAL A 91 -10.09 -0.17 10.62
C VAL A 91 -9.75 -1.62 11.00
N GLY A 92 -10.34 -2.16 12.07
CA GLY A 92 -10.09 -3.53 12.51
C GLY A 92 -10.52 -4.60 11.50
N GLU A 93 -11.63 -4.38 10.78
CA GLU A 93 -12.11 -5.29 9.73
C GLU A 93 -11.14 -5.30 8.55
N ILE A 94 -10.74 -4.10 8.10
CA ILE A 94 -9.79 -3.96 6.99
C ILE A 94 -8.43 -4.53 7.38
N ALA A 95 -7.97 -4.32 8.61
CA ALA A 95 -6.74 -4.89 9.12
C ALA A 95 -6.76 -6.44 9.07
N ALA A 96 -7.88 -7.07 9.42
CA ALA A 96 -8.03 -8.52 9.33
C ALA A 96 -8.00 -9.04 7.88
N SER A 97 -8.62 -8.33 6.93
CA SER A 97 -8.51 -8.67 5.49
C SER A 97 -7.05 -8.56 5.00
N VAL A 98 -6.37 -7.46 5.34
CA VAL A 98 -4.95 -7.26 5.00
C VAL A 98 -4.07 -8.36 5.59
N GLU A 99 -4.25 -8.72 6.86
CA GLU A 99 -3.50 -9.79 7.53
C GLU A 99 -3.68 -11.13 6.81
N LYS A 100 -4.93 -11.51 6.52
CA LYS A 100 -5.25 -12.74 5.79
C LYS A 100 -4.55 -12.80 4.44
N LEU A 101 -4.63 -11.72 3.65
CA LEU A 101 -3.95 -11.64 2.36
C LEU A 101 -2.42 -11.66 2.51
N ALA A 102 -1.88 -10.95 3.49
CA ALA A 102 -0.44 -10.89 3.76
C ALA A 102 0.11 -12.28 4.06
N LEU A 103 -0.54 -13.05 4.94
CA LEU A 103 -0.15 -14.42 5.28
C LEU A 103 -0.16 -15.34 4.05
N ASN A 104 -1.13 -15.18 3.16
CA ASN A 104 -1.22 -15.95 1.92
C ASN A 104 -0.14 -15.56 0.89
N ARG A 105 0.43 -14.36 0.97
CA ARG A 105 1.37 -13.80 -0.01
C ARG A 105 2.80 -13.68 0.49
N ILE A 106 3.05 -13.83 1.78
CA ILE A 106 4.38 -13.63 2.38
C ILE A 106 5.40 -14.64 1.86
N GLY A 107 4.94 -15.84 1.44
CA GLY A 107 5.77 -16.84 0.77
C GLY A 107 6.45 -16.30 -0.49
N ASN A 108 5.80 -15.37 -1.22
CA ASN A 108 6.32 -14.76 -2.45
C ASN A 108 7.51 -13.83 -2.18
N LEU A 109 7.78 -13.47 -0.93
CA LEU A 109 8.98 -12.72 -0.54
C LEU A 109 10.22 -13.62 -0.34
N ARG A 110 10.02 -14.94 -0.18
CA ARG A 110 11.09 -15.91 0.14
C ARG A 110 11.83 -16.44 -1.10
N THR A 111 11.29 -16.28 -2.29
CA THR A 111 11.96 -16.68 -3.53
C THR A 111 13.09 -15.70 -3.86
N LEU A 112 14.34 -16.09 -3.57
CA LEU A 112 15.42 -15.74 -4.49
C LEU A 112 15.15 -16.59 -5.74
N ALA A 113 15.04 -15.97 -6.92
CA ALA A 113 15.26 -16.77 -8.12
C ALA A 113 16.66 -17.38 -7.96
N GLU A 114 16.79 -18.70 -8.17
CA GLU A 114 18.12 -19.29 -8.28
C GLU A 114 18.88 -18.50 -9.36
N PRO A 115 20.13 -18.07 -9.11
CA PRO A 115 20.92 -17.47 -10.18
C PRO A 115 20.98 -18.47 -11.32
N GLU A 116 20.68 -18.03 -12.55
CA GLU A 116 20.92 -18.89 -13.71
C GLU A 116 22.36 -19.40 -13.66
N PRO A 117 22.58 -20.71 -13.91
CA PRO A 117 23.92 -21.26 -13.86
C PRO A 117 24.81 -20.45 -14.80
N ILE A 118 25.88 -19.86 -14.24
CA ILE A 118 26.93 -19.21 -15.02
C ILE A 118 27.48 -20.29 -15.95
N SER A 119 27.18 -20.16 -17.24
CA SER A 119 27.77 -21.01 -18.27
C SER A 119 29.25 -20.64 -18.37
N ILE A 120 30.12 -21.49 -17.80
CA ILE A 120 31.58 -21.44 -17.95
C ILE A 120 31.96 -22.13 -19.26
#